data_AF-A0A146M306-F1
#
_entry.id   AF-A0A146M306-F1
#
_cell.length_a   1.000
_cell.length_b   1.000
_cell.length_c   1.000
_cell.angle_alpha   90.00
_cell.angle_beta   90.00
_cell.angle_gamma   90.00
#
_symmetry.space_group_name_H-M   'P 1'
#
loop_
_entity.id
_entity.type
_entity.pdbx_description
1 polymer ?
#
loop_
_entity_poly.entity_id
_entity_poly.type
_entity_poly.pdbx_seq_one_letter_code
_entity_poly.pdbx_strand_id
1 'polypeptide(L)'
;MVLRHANTFITLATREHKFCMYPGSIIAGASFAAALVGINWSSKGGWPLSRLLDFLGTLLHVERDYLSNCFLQLEDLLKETLEENSEETRDASTTPTDVNRVDF
;
A
#
# COMPACT_ATOMS: atom_id res chain seq x y z
N MET A 1 -4.73 7.67 -13.12
CA MET A 1 -5.10 7.39 -11.71
C MET A 1 -4.39 6.14 -11.17
N VAL A 2 -4.43 4.99 -11.84
CA VAL A 2 -3.75 3.74 -11.39
C VAL A 2 -2.27 3.94 -11.07
N LEU A 3 -1.51 4.64 -11.93
CA LEU A 3 -0.08 4.89 -11.71
C LEU A 3 0.20 5.66 -10.40
N ARG A 4 -0.70 6.57 -9.99
CA ARG A 4 -0.55 7.30 -8.73
C ARG A 4 -0.76 6.38 -7.53
N HIS A 5 -1.77 5.51 -7.58
CA HIS A 5 -1.99 4.51 -6.53
C HIS A 5 -0.84 3.52 -6.46
N ALA A 6 -0.35 3.03 -7.60
CA ALA A 6 0.81 2.14 -7.65
C ALA A 6 2.06 2.80 -7.04
N ASN A 7 2.32 4.09 -7.31
CA ASN A 7 3.43 4.81 -6.69
C ASN A 7 3.29 4.90 -5.16
N THR A 8 2.09 5.09 -4.62
CA THR A 8 1.87 5.06 -3.17
C THR A 8 2.28 3.72 -2.57
N PHE A 9 1.87 2.62 -3.21
CA PHE A 9 2.28 1.27 -2.80
C PHE A 9 3.79 1.04 -2.90
N ILE A 10 4.43 1.53 -3.97
CA ILE A 10 5.89 1.44 -4.10
C ILE A 10 6.58 2.21 -2.98
N THR A 11 6.13 3.43 -2.67
CA THR A 11 6.69 4.23 -1.57
C THR A 11 6.49 3.54 -0.23
N LEU A 12 5.32 2.96 0.02
CA LEU A 12 5.05 2.15 1.21
C LEU A 12 6.00 0.96 1.31
N ALA A 13 6.13 0.18 0.23
CA ALA A 13 7.05 -0.96 0.18
C ALA A 13 8.50 -0.55 0.46
N THR A 14 8.96 0.60 -0.03
CA THR A 14 10.33 1.07 0.22
C THR A 14 10.61 1.46 1.67
N ARG A 15 9.59 1.77 2.48
CA ARG A 15 9.76 2.09 3.91
C ARG A 15 9.95 0.82 4.75
N GLU A 16 9.48 -0.31 4.24
CA GLU A 16 9.38 -1.56 4.98
C GLU A 16 10.50 -2.54 4.61
N HIS A 17 11.31 -2.92 5.61
CA HIS A 17 12.47 -3.79 5.40
C HIS A 17 12.10 -5.18 4.83
N LYS A 18 10.89 -5.67 5.09
CA LYS A 18 10.38 -6.94 4.54
C LYS A 18 10.37 -6.95 3.00
N PHE A 19 10.22 -5.78 2.35
CA PHE A 19 10.23 -5.67 0.90
C PHE A 19 11.63 -5.58 0.28
N CYS A 20 12.68 -5.33 1.06
CA CYS A 20 14.06 -5.28 0.54
C CYS A 20 14.54 -6.64 -0.02
N MET A 21 13.91 -7.74 0.41
CA MET A 21 14.20 -9.09 -0.08
C MET A 21 13.48 -9.43 -1.40
N TYR A 22 12.51 -8.61 -1.81
CA TYR A 22 11.78 -8.82 -3.05
C TYR A 22 12.46 -8.08 -4.22
N PRO A 23 12.56 -8.70 -5.41
CA PRO A 23 13.02 -7.99 -6.59
C PRO A 23 12.03 -6.89 -6.97
N GLY A 24 12.55 -5.75 -7.43
CA GLY A 24 11.74 -4.57 -7.76
C GLY A 24 10.64 -4.82 -8.80
N SER A 25 10.81 -5.80 -9.68
CA SER A 25 9.80 -6.24 -10.64
C SER A 25 8.55 -6.83 -9.97
N ILE A 26 8.72 -7.61 -8.91
CA ILE A 26 7.61 -8.18 -8.11
C ILE A 26 6.90 -7.09 -7.33
N ILE A 27 7.65 -6.19 -6.69
CA ILE A 27 7.08 -5.07 -5.93
C ILE A 27 6.25 -4.19 -6.87
N ALA A 28 6.77 -3.87 -8.06
CA ALA A 28 6.03 -3.13 -9.08
C ALA A 28 4.75 -3.88 -9.51
N GLY A 29 4.85 -5.18 -9.81
CA GLY A 29 3.70 -6.01 -10.20
C GLY A 29 2.60 -6.07 -9.13
N ALA A 30 2.98 -6.31 -7.87
CA ALA A 30 2.08 -6.32 -6.74
C ALA A 30 1.42 -4.95 -6.52
N SER A 31 2.18 -3.87 -6.68
CA SER A 31 1.67 -2.49 -6.58
C SER A 31 0.61 -2.18 -7.65
N PHE A 32 0.81 -2.66 -8.88
CA PHE A 32 -0.20 -2.54 -9.94
C PHE A 32 -1.43 -3.39 -9.67
N ALA A 33 -1.25 -4.62 -9.19
CA ALA A 33 -2.37 -5.47 -8.80
C ALA A 33 -3.22 -4.81 -7.71
N ALA A 34 -2.60 -4.28 -6.64
CA ALA A 34 -3.29 -3.59 -5.54
C ALA A 34 -3.99 -2.32 -6.02
N ALA A 35 -3.32 -1.52 -6.85
CA ALA A 35 -3.92 -0.33 -7.45
C ALA A 35 -5.15 -0.66 -8.32
N LEU A 36 -5.10 -1.74 -9.12
CA LEU A 36 -6.21 -2.17 -9.98
C LEU A 36 -7.38 -2.75 -9.18
N VAL A 37 -7.10 -3.49 -8.12
CA VAL A 37 -8.11 -4.00 -7.18
C VAL A 37 -8.83 -2.82 -6.51
N GLY A 38 -8.08 -1.85 -5.98
CA GLY A 38 -8.64 -0.69 -5.30
C GLY A 38 -9.56 0.18 -6.17
N ILE A 39 -9.32 0.24 -7.49
CA ILE A 39 -10.18 0.98 -8.41
C ILE A 39 -11.37 0.16 -8.97
N ASN A 40 -11.65 -1.02 -8.40
CA ASN A 40 -12.72 -1.92 -8.85
C ASN A 40 -12.61 -2.32 -10.34
N TRP A 41 -11.38 -2.46 -10.85
CA TRP A 41 -11.13 -2.89 -12.23
C TRP A 41 -11.80 -4.24 -12.55
N SER A 42 -11.83 -5.14 -11.55
CA SER A 42 -12.49 -6.44 -11.66
C SER A 42 -13.99 -6.36 -11.93
N SER A 43 -14.67 -5.32 -11.43
CA SER A 43 -16.12 -5.14 -11.58
C SER A 43 -16.48 -4.55 -12.95
N LYS A 44 -15.63 -3.66 -13.51
CA LYS A 44 -15.86 -3.03 -14.81
C LYS A 44 -15.43 -3.88 -16.01
N GLY A 45 -14.40 -4.70 -15.85
CA GLY A 45 -13.78 -5.45 -16.96
C GLY A 45 -14.09 -6.95 -16.99
N GLY A 46 -14.78 -7.50 -15.98
CA GLY A 46 -14.98 -8.95 -15.85
C GLY A 46 -13.68 -9.74 -15.67
N TRP A 47 -12.60 -9.08 -15.25
CA TRP A 47 -11.29 -9.69 -15.05
C TRP A 47 -11.05 -9.98 -13.58
N PRO A 48 -11.08 -11.25 -13.14
CA PRO A 48 -10.85 -11.58 -11.75
C PRO A 48 -9.39 -11.33 -11.35
N LEU A 49 -9.17 -10.98 -10.08
CA LEU A 49 -7.82 -10.77 -9.51
C LEU A 49 -6.90 -11.97 -9.74
N SER A 50 -7.42 -13.19 -9.65
CA SER A 50 -6.66 -14.42 -9.91
C SER A 50 -6.06 -14.45 -11.32
N ARG A 51 -6.81 -14.00 -12.34
CA ARG A 51 -6.32 -13.91 -13.72
C ARG A 51 -5.29 -12.80 -13.89
N LEU A 52 -5.47 -11.68 -13.19
CA LEU A 52 -4.50 -10.58 -13.20
C LEU A 52 -3.16 -11.01 -12.59
N LEU A 53 -3.19 -11.71 -11.44
CA LEU A 53 -1.99 -12.26 -10.80
C LEU A 53 -1.33 -13.33 -11.65
N ASP A 54 -2.10 -14.17 -12.34
CA ASP A 54 -1.57 -15.17 -13.26
C ASP A 54 -0.87 -14.53 -14.48
N PHE A 55 -1.49 -13.49 -15.04
CA PHE A 55 -0.92 -12.69 -16.12
C PHE A 55 0.37 -11.98 -15.69
N LEU A 56 0.37 -11.34 -14.51
CA LEU A 56 1.55 -10.69 -13.95
C LEU A 56 2.66 -11.69 -13.62
N GLY A 57 2.33 -12.86 -13.06
CA GLY A 57 3.30 -13.93 -12.81
C GLY A 57 3.97 -14.40 -14.09
N THR A 58 3.18 -14.61 -15.15
CA THR A 58 3.70 -14.95 -16.48
C THR A 58 4.57 -13.84 -17.06
N LEU A 59 4.12 -12.58 -16.96
CA LEU A 59 4.85 -11.42 -17.49
C LEU A 59 6.17 -11.15 -16.76
N LEU A 60 6.18 -11.35 -15.44
CA LEU A 60 7.34 -11.10 -14.58
C LEU A 60 8.25 -12.32 -14.45
N HIS A 61 7.86 -13.47 -15.02
CA HIS A 61 8.52 -14.77 -14.87
C HIS A 61 8.65 -15.20 -13.39
N VAL A 62 7.58 -15.03 -12.63
CA VAL A 62 7.52 -15.29 -11.19
C VAL A 62 6.35 -16.21 -10.87
N GLU A 63 6.55 -17.09 -9.88
CA GLU A 63 5.49 -17.96 -9.37
C GLU A 63 4.31 -17.15 -8.82
N ARG A 64 3.10 -17.59 -9.18
CA ARG A 64 1.87 -16.92 -8.76
C ARG A 64 1.77 -16.80 -7.24
N ASP A 65 2.13 -17.86 -6.51
CA ASP A 65 2.05 -17.88 -5.06
C ASP A 65 3.03 -16.89 -4.41
N TYR A 66 4.23 -16.75 -4.99
CA TYR A 66 5.23 -15.79 -4.52
C TYR A 66 4.79 -14.34 -4.77
N LEU A 67 4.21 -14.06 -5.94
CA LEU A 67 3.63 -12.76 -6.27
C LEU A 67 2.40 -12.46 -5.38
N SER A 68 1.54 -13.45 -5.16
CA SER A 68 0.35 -13.32 -4.32
C SER A 68 0.71 -13.02 -2.87
N ASN A 69 1.77 -13.64 -2.35
CA ASN A 69 2.25 -13.36 -1.00
C ASN A 69 2.80 -11.93 -0.87
N CYS A 70 3.53 -11.44 -1.88
CA CYS A 70 3.98 -10.04 -1.90
C CYS A 70 2.79 -9.07 -1.99
N PHE A 71 1.77 -9.40 -2.77
CA PHE A 71 0.55 -8.62 -2.89
C PHE A 71 -0.20 -8.51 -1.55
N LEU A 72 -0.40 -9.64 -0.85
CA LEU A 72 -1.09 -9.66 0.44
C LEU A 72 -0.35 -8.83 1.50
N GLN A 73 0.98 -8.98 1.58
CA GLN A 73 1.79 -8.17 2.50
C GLN A 73 1.73 -6.67 2.20
N LEU A 74 1.55 -6.31 0.93
CA LEU A 74 1.45 -4.92 0.50
C LEU A 74 0.08 -4.31 0.84
N GLU A 75 -0.99 -5.10 0.76
CA GLU A 75 -2.32 -4.68 1.22
C GLU A 75 -2.39 -4.58 2.75
N ASP A 76 -1.76 -5.52 3.46
CA ASP A 76 -1.70 -5.49 4.93
C ASP A 76 -0.93 -4.25 5.42
N LEU A 77 0.22 -3.96 4.80
CA LEU A 77 0.98 -2.76 5.09
C LEU A 77 0.18 -1.47 4.84
N LEU A 78 -0.59 -1.42 3.73
CA LEU A 78 -1.45 -0.27 3.47
C LEU A 78 -2.46 -0.09 4.60
N LYS A 79 -3.07 -1.17 5.07
CA LYS A 79 -4.05 -1.15 6.15
C LYS A 79 -3.43 -0.65 7.45
N GLU A 80 -2.26 -1.16 7.82
CA GLU A 80 -1.49 -0.70 8.98
C GLU A 80 -1.21 0.82 8.88
N THR A 81 -0.74 1.29 7.72
CA THR A 81 -0.44 2.73 7.54
C THR A 81 -1.70 3.62 7.64
N LEU A 82 -2.86 3.12 7.20
CA LEU A 82 -4.12 3.85 7.33
C LEU A 82 -4.58 3.91 8.79
N GLU A 83 -4.37 2.84 9.55
CA GLU A 83 -4.67 2.78 10.99
C GLU A 83 -3.74 3.74 11.76
N GLU A 84 -2.43 3.72 11.51
CA GLU A 84 -1.45 4.64 12.12
C GLU A 84 -1.78 6.12 11.86
N ASN A 85 -2.14 6.47 10.62
CA ASN A 85 -2.49 7.85 10.26
C ASN A 85 -3.82 8.31 10.91
N SER A 86 -4.72 7.37 11.18
CA SER A 86 -5.96 7.65 11.92
C SER A 86 -5.71 7.96 13.40
N GLU A 87 -4.62 7.46 13.97
CA GLU A 87 -4.20 7.72 15.35
C GLU A 87 -3.36 9.01 15.46
N GLU A 88 -2.48 9.31 14.50
CA GLU A 88 -1.70 10.57 14.46
C GLU A 88 -2.58 11.84 14.43
N THR A 89 -3.81 11.74 13.91
CA THR A 89 -4.77 12.86 13.91
C THR A 89 -5.37 13.14 15.30
N ARG A 90 -5.27 12.21 16.26
CA ARG A 90 -5.81 12.40 17.63
C ARG A 90 -4.82 13.03 18.60
N ASP A 91 -3.53 12.85 18.39
CA ASP A 91 -2.49 13.35 19.32
C ASP A 91 -2.00 14.78 19.01
N ALA A 92 -2.43 15.39 17.90
CA ALA A 92 -2.19 16.81 17.62
C ALA A 92 -3.17 17.77 18.34
N SER A 93 -4.04 17.28 19.25
CA SER A 93 -5.05 18.08 19.95
C SER A 93 -4.81 18.28 21.45
N THR A 94 -3.70 17.81 22.04
CA THR A 94 -3.43 18.04 23.48
C THR A 94 -2.00 18.48 23.75
N THR A 95 -1.70 19.74 23.50
CA THR A 95 -0.71 20.47 24.31
C THR A 95 -1.46 21.42 25.24
N PRO A 96 -1.68 21.02 26.51
CA PRO A 96 -2.05 21.96 27.55
C PRO A 96 -0.76 22.63 28.03
N THR A 97 -0.53 23.89 27.65
CA THR A 97 0.44 24.72 28.36
C THR A 97 -0.24 26.00 28.79
N ASP A 98 -0.83 25.91 29.98
CA ASP A 98 -1.09 27.01 30.89
C ASP A 98 0.21 27.79 31.09
N VAL A 99 0.29 29.03 30.58
CA VAL A 99 1.33 29.98 30.96
C VAL A 99 0.73 31.39 31.07
N ASN A 100 0.17 31.64 32.25
CA ASN A 100 0.22 32.89 33.01
C ASN A 100 -0.08 34.22 32.31
N ARG A 101 -1.25 34.74 32.69
CA ARG A 101 -1.55 36.16 32.90
C ARG A 101 -0.42 36.87 33.67
N VAL A 102 0.24 37.85 33.05
CA VAL A 102 0.84 38.98 33.77
C VAL A 102 0.75 40.23 32.92
N ASP A 103 -0.11 41.14 33.38
CA ASP A 103 -0.25 42.52 32.95
C ASP A 103 1.05 43.30 33.23
N PHE A 104 1.53 44.07 32.24
CA PHE A 104 2.30 45.31 32.41
C PHE A 104 2.02 46.27 31.26
#